data_AF-A0A522BM56-F1
#
_entry.id   AF-A0A522BM56-F1
#
_cell.length_a   1.000
_cell.length_b   1.000
_cell.length_c   1.000
_cell.angle_alpha   90.00
_cell.angle_beta   90.00
_cell.angle_gamma   90.00
#
_symmetry.space_group_name_H-M   'P 1'
#
loop_
_entity.id
_entity.type
_entity.pdbx_description
1 polymer ?
#
loop_
_entity_poly.entity_id
_entity_poly.type
_entity_poly.pdbx_seq_one_letter_code
_entity_poly.pdbx_strand_id
1 'polypeptide(L)'
;MTVLFDGDVHVHYGFIWLATADDPLPEGDSRAGQSNGLCGAAIPGALNMVTGLHTGSVPLRVEALAAAPPLDDAWEDVVEVPLFAPDREYMLSAFEEFHEVTLPQVGSLRARWSAQGMDAAREADNRLDGEPALDAYLLQLWPAPPAPDVVLRQTARSAAYWHEVARNSPPPPSPEHVARQAAEQQRQLEVERQARDEQDLLDSWGGSLPNPRVLALGYGRPRELAQQDRLLLDLVGALEEPALRQLTAWICRTSCRRAGLEDADWVAPTLAALERGAPLPPPFDNSASAWDRLSAHWAAGDDEASEVTYEVSYEIGEAAGRTPLAPEAAALDAVLSTDTDDPLRAAIDALVGAGCSFDDPQDWYDEVRRHLTG
;
A
#
# COMPACT_ATOMS: atom_id res chain seq x y z
N MET A 1 -40.87 -10.65 24.32
CA MET A 1 -39.56 -11.10 24.80
C MET A 1 -39.07 -12.14 23.83
N THR A 2 -37.87 -11.98 23.31
CA THR A 2 -37.21 -12.91 22.39
C THR A 2 -35.87 -13.28 23.00
N VAL A 3 -35.57 -14.57 23.09
CA VAL A 3 -34.24 -15.04 23.53
C VAL A 3 -33.33 -15.04 22.31
N LEU A 4 -32.22 -14.31 22.40
CA LEU A 4 -31.24 -14.20 21.32
C LEU A 4 -30.11 -15.22 21.48
N PHE A 5 -29.77 -15.55 22.72
CA PHE A 5 -28.78 -16.56 23.09
C PHE A 5 -29.13 -17.12 24.47
N ASP A 6 -28.92 -18.42 24.68
CA ASP A 6 -29.10 -19.08 25.97
C ASP A 6 -28.20 -20.32 26.00
N GLY A 7 -27.11 -20.23 26.75
CA GLY A 7 -26.08 -21.26 26.78
C GLY A 7 -24.89 -20.89 27.64
N ASP A 8 -23.91 -21.78 27.66
CA ASP A 8 -22.63 -21.52 28.29
C ASP A 8 -21.69 -20.82 27.29
N VAL A 9 -20.88 -19.89 27.79
CA VAL A 9 -19.83 -19.20 27.02
C VAL A 9 -18.50 -19.42 27.72
N HIS A 10 -17.52 -19.94 27.00
CA HIS A 10 -16.17 -20.16 27.49
C HIS A 10 -15.41 -18.84 27.51
N VAL A 11 -15.25 -18.27 28.71
CA VAL A 11 -14.48 -17.04 28.91
C VAL A 11 -13.01 -17.36 29.17
N HIS A 12 -12.16 -16.45 28.71
CA HIS A 12 -10.78 -16.33 29.13
C HIS A 12 -10.51 -14.85 29.38
N TYR A 13 -9.77 -14.52 30.44
CA TYR A 13 -9.55 -13.15 30.92
C TYR A 13 -10.80 -12.42 31.47
N GLY A 14 -11.88 -13.15 31.75
CA GLY A 14 -13.04 -12.65 32.49
C GLY A 14 -13.89 -11.61 31.76
N PHE A 15 -14.02 -11.70 30.44
CA PHE A 15 -14.88 -10.82 29.66
C PHE A 15 -15.57 -11.52 28.49
N ILE A 16 -16.70 -10.94 28.08
CA ILE A 16 -17.50 -11.29 26.91
C ILE A 16 -17.77 -10.01 26.13
N TRP A 17 -17.65 -10.07 24.81
CA TRP A 17 -18.02 -8.99 23.92
C TRP A 17 -19.36 -9.26 23.25
N LEU A 18 -20.13 -8.19 23.01
CA LEU A 18 -21.20 -8.16 22.03
C LEU A 18 -20.92 -6.98 21.10
N ALA A 19 -20.49 -7.23 19.88
CA ALA A 19 -20.11 -6.20 18.91
C ALA A 19 -20.64 -6.54 17.50
N THR A 20 -20.53 -5.60 16.56
CA THR A 20 -20.90 -5.84 15.17
C THR A 20 -20.08 -6.99 14.58
N ALA A 21 -20.66 -7.80 13.70
CA ALA A 21 -19.98 -8.96 13.12
C ALA A 21 -18.68 -8.60 12.35
N ASP A 22 -18.60 -7.40 11.76
CA ASP A 22 -17.43 -6.91 11.03
C ASP A 22 -16.23 -6.56 11.95
N ASP A 23 -16.49 -6.29 13.22
CA ASP A 23 -15.46 -5.94 14.22
C ASP A 23 -15.85 -6.55 15.59
N PRO A 24 -15.71 -7.88 15.75
CA PRO A 24 -16.23 -8.61 16.90
C PRO A 24 -15.38 -8.42 18.18
N LEU A 25 -14.20 -7.80 18.07
CA LEU A 25 -13.23 -7.56 19.15
C LEU A 25 -12.60 -6.17 18.98
N PRO A 26 -13.38 -5.09 19.15
CA PRO A 26 -12.91 -3.74 18.85
C PRO A 26 -11.83 -3.29 19.84
N GLU A 27 -10.87 -2.51 19.32
CA GLU A 27 -9.80 -1.93 20.12
C GLU A 27 -10.26 -0.68 20.89
N GLY A 28 -9.70 -0.49 22.10
CA GLY A 28 -9.90 0.71 22.92
C GLY A 28 -10.39 0.42 24.34
N ASP A 29 -10.48 1.47 25.16
CA ASP A 29 -11.05 1.36 26.51
C ASP A 29 -12.58 1.44 26.43
N SER A 30 -13.22 0.27 26.45
CA SER A 30 -14.68 0.11 26.41
C SER A 30 -15.42 0.75 27.59
N ARG A 31 -14.72 1.12 28.67
CA ARG A 31 -15.31 1.72 29.88
C ARG A 31 -14.90 3.17 30.08
N ALA A 32 -14.19 3.78 29.13
CA ALA A 32 -13.69 5.14 29.24
C ALA A 32 -14.83 6.14 29.54
N GLY A 33 -14.73 6.84 30.67
CA GLY A 33 -15.71 7.84 31.10
C GLY A 33 -17.01 7.28 31.70
N GLN A 34 -17.13 5.96 31.90
CA GLN A 34 -18.32 5.36 32.54
C GLN A 34 -18.24 5.37 34.07
N SER A 35 -19.41 5.39 34.71
CA SER A 35 -19.54 5.18 36.15
C SER A 35 -19.47 3.70 36.55
N ASN A 36 -19.85 2.82 35.62
CA ASN A 36 -19.88 1.38 35.80
C ASN A 36 -18.69 0.69 35.09
N GLY A 37 -18.17 -0.39 35.70
CA GLY A 37 -17.08 -1.18 35.11
C GLY A 37 -17.47 -2.59 34.70
N LEU A 38 -18.75 -2.95 34.85
CA LEU A 38 -19.23 -4.30 34.54
C LEU A 38 -19.68 -4.46 33.09
N CYS A 39 -20.16 -3.39 32.45
CA CYS A 39 -20.54 -3.38 31.05
C CYS A 39 -19.97 -2.12 30.40
N GLY A 40 -18.88 -2.23 29.65
CA GLY A 40 -18.33 -1.17 28.83
C GLY A 40 -19.18 -0.91 27.59
N ALA A 41 -19.50 0.34 27.29
CA ALA A 41 -20.21 0.78 26.08
C ALA A 41 -19.64 2.08 25.47
N ALA A 42 -18.40 2.44 25.84
CA ALA A 42 -17.74 3.64 25.32
C ALA A 42 -17.29 3.48 23.86
N ILE A 43 -17.10 2.25 23.39
CA ILE A 43 -16.82 1.93 22.00
C ILE A 43 -18.17 1.89 21.25
N PRO A 44 -18.38 2.71 20.21
CA PRO A 44 -19.62 2.72 19.45
C PRO A 44 -19.98 1.34 18.91
N GLY A 45 -21.22 0.92 19.12
CA GLY A 45 -21.73 -0.35 18.58
C GLY A 45 -21.29 -1.60 19.33
N ALA A 46 -20.53 -1.49 20.43
CA ALA A 46 -20.01 -2.64 21.17
C ALA A 46 -20.30 -2.59 22.67
N LEU A 47 -20.49 -3.77 23.26
CA LEU A 47 -20.53 -3.99 24.71
C LEU A 47 -19.38 -4.90 25.14
N ASN A 48 -18.70 -4.55 26.22
CA ASN A 48 -17.71 -5.39 26.88
C ASN A 48 -18.18 -5.72 28.29
N MET A 49 -18.60 -6.95 28.52
CA MET A 49 -19.20 -7.40 29.77
C MET A 49 -18.17 -8.17 30.59
N VAL A 50 -18.07 -7.84 31.87
CA VAL A 50 -17.16 -8.47 32.81
C VAL A 50 -17.83 -9.63 33.52
N THR A 51 -17.08 -10.72 33.67
CA THR A 51 -17.45 -11.88 34.48
C THR A 51 -16.61 -11.94 35.76
N GLY A 52 -17.13 -12.62 36.79
CA GLY A 52 -16.45 -12.98 38.01
C GLY A 52 -15.41 -14.07 37.76
N LEU A 53 -15.80 -15.14 37.06
CA LEU A 53 -14.87 -16.18 36.60
C LEU A 53 -13.86 -15.59 35.61
N HIS A 54 -12.58 -15.92 35.77
CA HIS A 54 -11.53 -15.48 34.84
C HIS A 54 -11.44 -16.42 33.62
N THR A 55 -11.43 -17.74 33.85
CA THR A 55 -11.33 -18.73 32.78
C THR A 55 -12.27 -19.92 32.99
N GLY A 56 -13.00 -20.32 31.94
CA GLY A 56 -13.92 -21.45 31.96
C GLY A 56 -15.31 -21.06 31.43
N SER A 57 -16.26 -21.98 31.48
CA SER A 57 -17.60 -21.74 30.94
C SER A 57 -18.52 -21.04 31.94
N VAL A 58 -19.21 -19.99 31.52
CA VAL A 58 -20.21 -19.26 32.32
C VAL A 58 -21.58 -19.32 31.65
N PRO A 59 -22.68 -19.55 32.40
CA PRO A 59 -24.02 -19.46 31.85
C PRO A 59 -24.37 -18.01 31.49
N LEU A 60 -24.80 -17.80 30.25
CA LEU A 60 -25.25 -16.51 29.75
C LEU A 60 -26.56 -16.65 29.00
N ARG A 61 -27.50 -15.77 29.33
CA ARG A 61 -28.72 -15.56 28.56
C ARG A 61 -28.78 -14.14 28.01
N VAL A 62 -29.15 -14.00 26.74
CA VAL A 62 -29.35 -12.71 26.07
C VAL A 62 -30.80 -12.59 25.64
N GLU A 63 -31.47 -11.52 26.06
CA GLU A 63 -32.88 -11.29 25.79
C GLU A 63 -33.13 -9.93 25.12
N ALA A 64 -34.02 -9.92 24.14
CA ALA A 64 -34.63 -8.73 23.58
C ALA A 64 -36.04 -8.52 24.14
N LEU A 65 -36.30 -7.34 24.69
CA LEU A 65 -37.58 -6.94 25.27
C LEU A 65 -38.15 -5.70 24.56
N ALA A 66 -39.47 -5.52 24.65
CA ALA A 66 -40.15 -4.37 24.07
C ALA A 66 -40.02 -3.10 24.93
N ALA A 67 -39.72 -3.25 26.22
CA ALA A 67 -39.59 -2.17 27.19
C ALA A 67 -38.72 -2.62 28.37
N ALA A 68 -38.36 -1.68 29.25
CA ALA A 68 -37.55 -1.94 30.43
C ALA A 68 -38.18 -3.01 31.34
N PRO A 69 -37.48 -4.11 31.66
CA PRO A 69 -37.95 -5.09 32.62
C PRO A 69 -37.87 -4.54 34.06
N PRO A 70 -38.74 -5.01 34.98
CA PRO A 70 -38.59 -4.72 36.40
C PRO A 70 -37.25 -5.25 36.92
N LEU A 71 -36.75 -4.67 38.01
CA LEU A 71 -35.59 -5.22 38.71
C LEU A 71 -36.01 -6.51 39.41
N ASP A 72 -35.18 -7.54 39.24
CA ASP A 72 -35.33 -8.83 39.90
C ASP A 72 -34.32 -8.91 41.04
N ASP A 73 -34.79 -9.29 42.23
CA ASP A 73 -33.98 -9.41 43.45
C ASP A 73 -33.03 -10.62 43.41
N ALA A 74 -33.17 -11.51 42.43
CA ALA A 74 -32.26 -12.63 42.22
C ALA A 74 -30.83 -12.21 41.79
N TRP A 75 -30.67 -11.05 41.16
CA TRP A 75 -29.38 -10.59 40.64
C TRP A 75 -28.62 -9.72 41.66
N GLU A 76 -27.34 -10.03 41.89
CA GLU A 76 -26.53 -9.35 42.90
C GLU A 76 -26.00 -8.00 42.41
N ASP A 77 -25.58 -7.93 41.15
CA ASP A 77 -24.99 -6.73 40.56
C ASP A 77 -25.69 -6.43 39.23
N VAL A 78 -26.16 -5.19 39.08
CA VAL A 78 -26.97 -4.78 37.93
C VAL A 78 -26.53 -3.41 37.46
N VAL A 79 -26.13 -3.33 36.19
CA VAL A 79 -25.79 -2.08 35.53
C VAL A 79 -26.62 -1.92 34.26
N GLU A 80 -26.81 -0.67 33.84
CA GLU A 80 -27.33 -0.41 32.51
C GLU A 80 -26.47 0.60 31.75
N VAL A 81 -26.36 0.39 30.44
CA VAL A 81 -25.58 1.22 29.52
C VAL A 81 -26.37 1.51 28.24
N PRO A 82 -26.09 2.64 27.56
CA PRO A 82 -26.61 2.85 26.21
C PRO A 82 -25.89 1.94 25.22
N LEU A 83 -26.61 1.44 24.21
CA LEU A 83 -26.03 0.80 23.02
C LEU A 83 -26.67 1.45 21.79
N PHE A 84 -25.86 2.00 20.91
CA PHE A 84 -26.34 2.38 19.58
C PHE A 84 -25.99 1.27 18.60
N ALA A 85 -26.99 0.58 18.06
CA ALA A 85 -26.82 -0.50 17.11
C ALA A 85 -26.95 0.03 15.66
N PRO A 86 -25.84 0.15 14.90
CA PRO A 86 -25.89 0.61 13.52
C PRO A 86 -26.48 -0.45 12.56
N ASP A 87 -26.39 -1.73 12.94
CA ASP A 87 -26.95 -2.87 12.23
C ASP A 87 -27.61 -3.87 13.22
N ARG A 88 -28.12 -5.00 12.73
CA ARG A 88 -28.70 -6.10 13.50
C ARG A 88 -27.78 -7.31 13.62
N GLU A 89 -26.76 -7.44 12.78
CA GLU A 89 -25.84 -8.57 12.77
C GLU A 89 -24.71 -8.34 13.79
N TYR A 90 -24.78 -9.10 14.88
CA TYR A 90 -23.85 -9.00 16.00
C TYR A 90 -23.20 -10.34 16.27
N MET A 91 -22.05 -10.28 16.91
CA MET A 91 -21.30 -11.42 17.40
C MET A 91 -21.13 -11.30 18.91
N LEU A 92 -21.48 -12.38 19.62
CA LEU A 92 -21.08 -12.59 20.99
C LEU A 92 -19.72 -13.31 20.96
N SER A 93 -18.70 -12.70 21.53
CA SER A 93 -17.31 -13.19 21.43
C SER A 93 -16.69 -13.31 22.81
N ALA A 94 -16.10 -14.47 23.11
CA ALA A 94 -15.31 -14.68 24.31
C ALA A 94 -14.12 -15.57 23.97
N PHE A 95 -12.91 -15.01 24.04
CA PHE A 95 -11.70 -15.71 23.61
C PHE A 95 -11.79 -16.24 22.18
N GLU A 96 -11.72 -17.57 21.99
CA GLU A 96 -11.84 -18.25 20.69
C GLU A 96 -13.28 -18.66 20.36
N GLU A 97 -14.25 -18.35 21.22
CA GLU A 97 -15.66 -18.70 21.04
C GLU A 97 -16.48 -17.52 20.48
N PHE A 98 -17.30 -17.81 19.47
CA PHE A 98 -18.09 -16.85 18.72
C PHE A 98 -19.50 -17.38 18.49
N HIS A 99 -20.51 -16.58 18.80
CA HIS A 99 -21.92 -16.88 18.56
C HIS A 99 -22.63 -15.74 17.87
N GLU A 100 -23.27 -16.04 16.74
CA GLU A 100 -24.08 -15.05 16.03
C GLU A 100 -25.31 -14.65 16.87
N VAL A 101 -25.52 -13.34 16.97
CA VAL A 101 -26.65 -12.74 17.68
C VAL A 101 -27.33 -11.77 16.72
N THR A 102 -28.61 -11.98 16.44
CA THR A 102 -29.39 -11.02 15.64
C THR A 102 -30.21 -10.11 16.53
N LEU A 103 -29.87 -8.82 16.58
CA LEU A 103 -30.64 -7.84 17.34
C LEU A 103 -32.05 -7.63 16.76
N PRO A 104 -33.04 -7.28 17.60
CA PRO A 104 -34.42 -7.09 17.15
C PRO A 104 -34.57 -5.88 16.21
N GLN A 105 -33.72 -4.87 16.35
CA GLN A 105 -33.80 -3.61 15.61
C GLN A 105 -32.46 -2.85 15.60
N VAL A 106 -32.33 -1.95 14.63
CA VAL A 106 -31.30 -0.89 14.59
C VAL A 106 -31.72 0.28 15.49
N GLY A 107 -30.72 1.03 15.97
CA GLY A 107 -30.87 2.30 16.64
C GLY A 107 -30.52 2.22 18.12
N SER A 108 -31.11 3.14 18.90
CA SER A 108 -30.79 3.27 20.33
C SER A 108 -31.49 2.19 21.17
N LEU A 109 -30.68 1.42 21.89
CA LEU A 109 -31.06 0.40 22.84
C LEU A 109 -30.50 0.75 24.22
N ARG A 110 -31.18 0.27 25.26
CA ARG A 110 -30.62 0.13 26.61
C ARG A 110 -30.21 -1.32 26.79
N ALA A 111 -29.01 -1.52 27.31
CA ALA A 111 -28.51 -2.83 27.72
C ALA A 111 -28.44 -2.87 29.25
N ARG A 112 -29.03 -3.91 29.86
CA ARG A 112 -28.86 -4.23 31.27
C ARG A 112 -28.01 -5.49 31.38
N TRP A 113 -26.89 -5.36 32.07
CA TRP A 113 -26.05 -6.49 32.44
C TRP A 113 -26.30 -6.82 33.90
N SER A 114 -26.75 -8.05 34.15
CA SER A 114 -27.05 -8.57 35.48
C SER A 114 -26.16 -9.78 35.77
N ALA A 115 -25.53 -9.78 36.94
CA ALA A 115 -24.60 -10.80 37.38
C ALA A 115 -24.98 -11.33 38.76
N GLN A 116 -24.67 -12.60 38.99
CA GLN A 116 -24.81 -13.28 40.27
C GLN A 116 -23.58 -14.16 40.49
N GLY A 117 -23.11 -14.28 41.74
CA GLY A 117 -22.05 -15.20 42.13
C GLY A 117 -20.64 -14.74 41.78
N MET A 118 -20.47 -13.45 41.41
CA MET A 118 -19.20 -12.93 40.91
C MET A 118 -18.02 -13.15 41.88
N ASP A 119 -18.23 -12.95 43.18
CA ASP A 119 -17.17 -13.11 44.18
C ASP A 119 -16.73 -14.57 44.34
N ALA A 120 -17.66 -15.52 44.31
CA ALA A 120 -17.34 -16.95 44.43
C ALA A 120 -16.58 -17.44 43.18
N ALA A 121 -17.03 -17.02 42.00
CA ALA A 121 -16.36 -17.34 40.74
C ALA A 121 -14.97 -16.70 40.63
N ARG A 122 -14.82 -15.46 41.09
CA ARG A 122 -13.53 -14.74 41.15
C ARG A 122 -12.52 -15.41 42.08
N GLU A 123 -12.99 -15.96 43.20
CA GLU A 123 -12.15 -16.70 44.14
C GLU A 123 -11.70 -18.06 43.59
N ALA A 124 -12.56 -18.73 42.82
CA ALA A 124 -12.21 -19.98 42.14
C ALA A 124 -11.24 -19.76 40.98
N ASP A 125 -11.29 -18.59 40.31
CA ASP A 125 -10.48 -18.18 39.16
C ASP A 125 -10.75 -18.99 37.87
N ASN A 126 -10.78 -20.32 37.99
CA ASN A 126 -11.02 -21.26 36.90
C ASN A 126 -12.19 -22.20 37.23
N ARG A 127 -12.94 -22.63 36.20
CA ARG A 127 -13.96 -23.69 36.28
C ARG A 127 -13.64 -24.79 35.26
N LEU A 128 -13.58 -26.05 35.71
CA LEU A 128 -13.35 -27.21 34.85
C LEU A 128 -14.67 -27.82 34.34
N ASP A 129 -14.58 -28.60 33.26
CA ASP A 129 -15.71 -29.31 32.67
C ASP A 129 -16.40 -30.23 33.69
N GLY A 130 -17.71 -30.08 33.84
CA GLY A 130 -18.54 -30.86 34.76
C GLY A 130 -18.63 -30.30 36.18
N GLU A 131 -17.89 -29.25 36.51
CA GLU A 131 -18.07 -28.51 37.77
C GLU A 131 -19.32 -27.60 37.69
N PRO A 132 -20.01 -27.37 38.83
CA PRO A 132 -21.17 -26.48 38.86
C PRO A 132 -20.77 -25.04 38.51
N ALA A 133 -21.67 -24.30 37.87
CA ALA A 133 -21.50 -22.87 37.64
C ALA A 133 -21.49 -22.11 38.97
N LEU A 134 -20.50 -21.23 39.14
CA LEU A 134 -20.35 -20.39 40.34
C LEU A 134 -20.98 -19.02 40.17
N ASP A 135 -21.00 -18.53 38.92
CA ASP A 135 -21.64 -17.30 38.50
C ASP A 135 -22.63 -17.55 37.35
N ALA A 136 -23.51 -16.58 37.12
CA ALA A 136 -24.47 -16.59 36.03
C ALA A 136 -24.72 -15.16 35.55
N TYR A 137 -25.12 -15.03 34.29
CA TYR A 137 -25.26 -13.74 33.62
C TYR A 137 -26.51 -13.61 32.78
N LEU A 138 -27.05 -12.39 32.75
CA LEU A 138 -28.18 -12.01 31.92
C LEU A 138 -27.93 -10.65 31.27
N LEU A 139 -27.97 -10.62 29.94
CA LEU A 139 -28.00 -9.42 29.13
C LEU A 139 -29.42 -9.16 28.61
N GLN A 140 -30.01 -8.03 28.98
CA GLN A 140 -31.34 -7.62 28.51
C GLN A 140 -31.23 -6.36 27.67
N LEU A 141 -31.79 -6.40 26.46
CA LEU A 141 -31.78 -5.31 25.49
C LEU A 141 -33.21 -4.83 25.22
N TRP A 142 -33.45 -3.53 25.29
CA TRP A 142 -34.74 -2.96 24.88
C TRP A 142 -34.58 -1.57 24.26
N PRO A 143 -35.53 -1.13 23.40
CA PRO A 143 -35.48 0.21 22.83
C PRO A 143 -35.61 1.29 23.90
N ALA A 144 -34.69 2.25 23.90
CA ALA A 144 -34.73 3.40 24.80
C ALA A 144 -33.94 4.58 24.21
N PRO A 145 -34.31 5.83 24.54
CA PRO A 145 -33.48 6.99 24.23
C PRO A 145 -32.08 6.85 24.87
N PRO A 146 -31.03 7.43 24.27
CA PRO A 146 -29.70 7.44 24.87
C PRO A 146 -29.73 8.09 26.26
N ALA A 147 -29.17 7.39 27.23
CA ALA A 147 -29.00 7.89 28.60
C ALA A 147 -27.64 7.42 29.12
N PRO A 148 -27.00 8.17 30.05
CA PRO A 148 -25.75 7.75 30.68
C PRO A 148 -25.86 6.36 31.31
N ASP A 149 -24.72 5.72 31.51
CA ASP A 149 -24.69 4.47 32.24
C ASP A 149 -25.10 4.68 33.71
N VAL A 150 -25.60 3.61 34.33
CA VAL A 150 -26.03 3.63 35.73
C VAL A 150 -25.75 2.30 36.41
N VAL A 151 -25.30 2.36 37.66
CA VAL A 151 -25.23 1.21 38.56
C VAL A 151 -26.54 1.15 39.35
N LEU A 152 -27.38 0.15 39.10
CA LEU A 152 -28.67 -0.02 39.77
C LEU A 152 -28.56 -0.82 41.06
N ARG A 153 -27.63 -1.79 41.09
CA ARG A 153 -27.34 -2.61 42.26
C ARG A 153 -25.87 -3.01 42.25
N GLN A 154 -25.23 -2.97 43.42
CA GLN A 154 -23.87 -3.42 43.64
C GLN A 154 -23.79 -4.14 44.99
N THR A 155 -23.43 -5.42 44.96
CA THR A 155 -23.31 -6.29 46.13
C THR A 155 -21.96 -6.99 46.18
N ALA A 156 -21.42 -7.44 45.05
CA ALA A 156 -20.14 -8.15 45.00
C ALA A 156 -18.93 -7.20 45.15
N ARG A 157 -17.87 -7.69 45.80
CA ARG A 157 -16.59 -6.96 45.87
C ARG A 157 -15.93 -6.85 44.50
N SER A 158 -16.07 -7.88 43.68
CA SER A 158 -15.56 -7.92 42.30
C SER A 158 -16.19 -6.83 41.43
N ALA A 159 -17.51 -6.62 41.56
CA ALA A 159 -18.20 -5.53 40.90
C ALA A 159 -17.69 -4.17 41.38
N ALA A 160 -17.61 -3.97 42.70
CA ALA A 160 -17.10 -2.73 43.30
C ALA A 160 -15.70 -2.36 42.78
N TYR A 161 -14.79 -3.34 42.68
CA TYR A 161 -13.46 -3.18 42.10
C TYR A 161 -13.52 -2.66 40.66
N TRP A 162 -14.30 -3.30 39.79
CA TRP A 162 -14.39 -2.87 38.39
C TRP A 162 -15.03 -1.50 38.22
N HIS A 163 -16.03 -1.16 39.04
CA HIS A 163 -16.59 0.19 39.06
C HIS A 163 -15.56 1.25 39.47
N GLU A 164 -14.67 0.93 40.42
CA GLU A 164 -13.57 1.82 40.81
C GLU A 164 -12.54 1.99 39.68
N VAL A 165 -12.18 0.90 38.99
CA VAL A 165 -11.30 0.97 37.81
C VAL A 165 -11.89 1.92 36.76
N ALA A 166 -13.16 1.73 36.38
CA ALA A 166 -13.81 2.57 35.36
C ALA A 166 -13.85 4.05 35.74
N ARG A 167 -14.18 4.38 37.00
CA ARG A 167 -14.20 5.76 37.50
C ARG A 167 -12.84 6.44 37.52
N ASN A 168 -11.76 5.66 37.62
CA ASN A 168 -10.39 6.16 37.65
C ASN A 168 -9.71 6.15 36.27
N SER A 169 -10.32 5.53 35.25
CA SER A 169 -9.86 5.61 33.86
C SER A 169 -10.02 7.04 33.33
N PRO A 170 -9.05 7.54 32.53
CA PRO A 170 -9.21 8.82 31.86
C PRO A 170 -10.41 8.77 30.90
N PRO A 171 -11.10 9.90 30.67
CA PRO A 171 -12.11 9.97 29.62
C PRO A 171 -11.46 9.68 28.26
N PRO A 172 -12.23 9.18 27.28
CA PRO A 172 -11.69 8.97 25.94
C PRO A 172 -11.20 10.32 25.38
N PRO A 173 -10.15 10.31 24.53
CA PRO A 173 -9.69 11.53 23.89
C PRO A 173 -10.84 12.18 23.12
N SER A 174 -10.92 13.51 23.18
CA SER A 174 -12.00 14.22 22.48
C SER A 174 -11.93 13.98 20.97
N PRO A 175 -13.06 13.98 20.25
CA PRO A 175 -13.07 13.85 18.79
C PRO A 175 -12.15 14.88 18.10
N GLU A 176 -12.06 16.09 18.64
CA GLU A 176 -11.14 17.12 18.15
C GLU A 176 -9.66 16.75 18.33
N HIS A 177 -9.31 16.08 19.43
CA HIS A 177 -7.94 15.63 19.67
C HIS A 177 -7.56 14.51 18.70
N VAL A 178 -8.44 13.52 18.52
CA VAL A 178 -8.25 12.43 17.56
C VAL A 178 -8.10 12.98 16.14
N ALA A 179 -9.01 13.87 15.72
CA ALA A 179 -8.94 14.50 14.39
C ALA A 179 -7.65 15.29 14.18
N ARG A 180 -7.17 16.00 15.21
CA ARG A 180 -5.90 16.74 15.15
C ARG A 180 -4.71 15.82 14.99
N GLN A 181 -4.66 14.70 15.73
CA GLN A 181 -3.59 13.71 15.61
C GLN A 181 -3.59 13.03 14.24
N ALA A 182 -4.75 12.62 13.74
CA ALA A 182 -4.88 12.05 12.40
C ALA A 182 -4.42 13.04 11.31
N ALA A 183 -4.80 14.31 11.41
CA ALA A 183 -4.36 15.34 10.47
C ALA A 183 -2.85 15.60 10.55
N GLU A 184 -2.23 15.52 11.72
CA GLU A 184 -0.78 15.62 11.89
C GLU A 184 -0.06 14.43 11.26
N GLN A 185 -0.54 13.21 11.51
CA GLN A 185 0.01 12.00 10.91
C GLN A 185 -0.10 12.03 9.38
N GLN A 186 -1.23 12.49 8.84
CA GLN A 186 -1.40 12.67 7.40
C GLN A 186 -0.39 13.66 6.81
N ARG A 187 -0.16 14.80 7.49
CA ARG A 187 0.88 15.77 7.08
C ARG A 187 2.27 15.14 7.07
N GLN A 188 2.60 14.34 8.08
CA GLN A 188 3.90 13.67 8.17
C GLN A 188 4.08 12.67 7.02
N LEU A 189 3.07 11.84 6.75
CA LEU A 189 3.10 10.89 5.62
C LEU A 189 3.24 11.61 4.27
N GLU A 190 2.59 12.76 4.10
CA GLU A 190 2.70 13.54 2.87
C GLU A 190 4.10 14.12 2.69
N VAL A 191 4.72 14.63 3.77
CA VAL A 191 6.12 15.10 3.75
C VAL A 191 7.08 13.97 3.45
N GLU A 192 6.91 12.80 4.07
CA GLU A 192 7.73 11.61 3.81
C GLU A 192 7.60 11.13 2.36
N ARG A 193 6.37 11.10 1.82
CA ARG A 193 6.12 10.78 0.42
C ARG A 193 6.81 11.78 -0.50
N GLN A 194 6.67 13.07 -0.24
CA GLN A 194 7.30 14.11 -1.06
C GLN A 194 8.83 14.01 -1.03
N ALA A 195 9.42 13.76 0.14
CA ALA A 195 10.86 13.56 0.27
C ALA A 195 11.34 12.32 -0.49
N ARG A 196 10.55 11.24 -0.47
CA ARG A 196 10.83 10.04 -1.28
C ARG A 196 10.74 10.33 -2.77
N ASP A 197 9.67 10.97 -3.23
CA ASP A 197 9.49 11.33 -4.64
C ASP A 197 10.62 12.25 -5.14
N GLU A 198 11.07 13.19 -4.31
CA GLU A 198 12.21 14.06 -4.60
C GLU A 198 13.52 13.26 -4.70
N GLN A 199 13.77 12.37 -3.75
CA GLN A 199 14.96 11.51 -3.78
C GLN A 199 14.95 10.57 -4.98
N ASP A 200 13.83 9.91 -5.27
CA ASP A 200 13.66 9.01 -6.42
C ASP A 200 13.88 9.78 -7.74
N LEU A 201 13.41 11.03 -7.80
CA LEU A 201 13.67 11.90 -8.95
C LEU A 201 15.17 12.16 -9.11
N LEU A 202 15.88 12.53 -8.04
CA LEU A 202 17.32 12.79 -8.07
C LEU A 202 18.11 11.53 -8.46
N ASP A 203 17.77 10.39 -7.87
CA ASP A 203 18.43 9.10 -8.14
C ASP A 203 18.22 8.67 -9.60
N SER A 204 17.03 8.92 -10.17
CA SER A 204 16.77 8.68 -11.59
C SER A 204 17.59 9.55 -12.55
N TRP A 205 18.22 10.61 -12.05
CA TRP A 205 19.10 11.51 -12.79
C TRP A 205 20.59 11.40 -12.40
N GLY A 206 20.97 10.33 -11.70
CA GLY A 206 22.36 10.12 -11.26
C GLY A 206 22.74 11.00 -10.06
N GLY A 207 21.78 11.30 -9.17
CA GLY A 207 22.00 11.98 -7.88
C GLY A 207 21.84 13.50 -7.89
N SER A 208 21.61 14.13 -9.06
CA SER A 208 21.32 15.57 -9.15
C SER A 208 20.47 15.88 -10.38
N LEU A 209 19.70 16.97 -10.39
CA LEU A 209 18.95 17.38 -11.57
C LEU A 209 19.89 17.84 -12.70
N PRO A 210 19.62 17.47 -13.96
CA PRO A 210 20.36 18.00 -15.12
C PRO A 210 19.95 19.43 -15.43
N ASN A 211 20.66 20.04 -16.38
CA ASN A 211 20.29 21.37 -16.83
C ASN A 211 18.83 21.39 -17.38
N PRO A 212 18.15 22.56 -17.41
CA PRO A 212 16.74 22.63 -17.78
C PRO A 212 16.41 22.10 -19.19
N ARG A 213 17.36 22.14 -20.14
CA ARG A 213 17.15 21.62 -21.50
C ARG A 213 17.05 20.10 -21.49
N VAL A 214 17.97 19.43 -20.78
CA VAL A 214 17.94 17.97 -20.60
C VAL A 214 16.74 17.54 -19.74
N LEU A 215 16.43 18.29 -18.68
CA LEU A 215 15.28 18.00 -17.82
C LEU A 215 13.96 18.04 -18.59
N ALA A 216 13.82 18.96 -19.55
CA ALA A 216 12.64 19.11 -20.39
C ALA A 216 12.39 17.91 -21.34
N LEU A 217 13.42 17.10 -21.64
CA LEU A 217 13.28 15.89 -22.45
C LEU A 217 12.48 14.78 -21.75
N GLY A 218 12.37 14.85 -20.42
CA GLY A 218 11.56 13.93 -19.62
C GLY A 218 12.22 12.56 -19.39
N TYR A 219 11.40 11.51 -19.51
CA TYR A 219 11.79 10.12 -19.24
C TYR A 219 12.43 9.46 -20.48
N GLY A 220 13.11 8.32 -20.28
CA GLY A 220 13.70 7.51 -21.36
C GLY A 220 15.22 7.55 -21.38
N ARG A 221 15.81 7.54 -22.58
CA ARG A 221 17.27 7.51 -22.81
C ARG A 221 18.06 8.62 -22.08
N PRO A 222 17.53 9.85 -21.87
CA PRO A 222 18.23 10.85 -21.05
C PRO A 222 18.48 10.38 -19.61
N ARG A 223 17.52 9.68 -18.98
CA ARG A 223 17.70 9.12 -17.63
C ARG A 223 18.59 7.88 -17.64
N GLU A 224 18.48 7.04 -18.67
CA GLU A 224 19.41 5.90 -18.86
C GLU A 224 20.86 6.41 -18.93
N LEU A 225 21.11 7.44 -19.75
CA LEU A 225 22.43 8.07 -19.84
C LEU A 225 22.83 8.74 -18.52
N ALA A 226 21.90 9.37 -17.79
CA ALA A 226 22.20 9.96 -16.49
C ALA A 226 22.69 8.92 -15.46
N GLN A 227 22.10 7.72 -15.49
CA GLN A 227 22.45 6.62 -14.61
C GLN A 227 23.77 5.94 -15.02
N GLN A 228 24.05 5.87 -16.31
CA GLN A 228 25.28 5.24 -16.83
C GLN A 228 26.48 6.20 -16.81
N ASP A 229 26.30 7.44 -17.26
CA ASP A 229 27.33 8.46 -17.33
C ASP A 229 26.75 9.89 -17.26
N ARG A 230 26.64 10.38 -16.02
CA ARG A 230 26.12 11.73 -15.76
C ARG A 230 26.98 12.84 -16.37
N LEU A 231 28.30 12.68 -16.40
CA LEU A 231 29.20 13.72 -16.88
C LEU A 231 29.08 13.88 -18.41
N LEU A 232 28.92 12.77 -19.13
CA LEU A 232 28.67 12.82 -20.57
C LEU A 232 27.30 13.42 -20.89
N LEU A 233 26.25 13.10 -20.12
CA LEU A 233 24.94 13.73 -20.27
C LEU A 233 25.03 15.26 -20.14
N ASP A 234 25.72 15.75 -19.11
CA ASP A 234 25.90 17.19 -18.89
C ASP A 234 26.74 17.84 -20.00
N LEU A 235 27.77 17.15 -20.51
CA LEU A 235 28.59 17.61 -21.63
C LEU A 235 27.75 17.77 -22.91
N VAL A 236 26.99 16.75 -23.29
CA VAL A 236 26.10 16.78 -24.47
C VAL A 236 25.00 17.82 -24.28
N GLY A 237 24.43 17.91 -23.07
CA GLY A 237 23.42 18.90 -22.70
C GLY A 237 23.89 20.36 -22.79
N ALA A 238 25.19 20.61 -22.77
CA ALA A 238 25.79 21.94 -22.92
C ALA A 238 26.07 22.32 -24.38
N LEU A 239 25.94 21.39 -25.33
CA LEU A 239 26.21 21.67 -26.74
C LEU A 239 25.11 22.53 -27.38
N GLU A 240 25.53 23.38 -28.30
CA GLU A 240 24.64 24.14 -29.18
C GLU A 240 24.13 23.26 -30.33
N GLU A 241 22.98 23.63 -30.91
CA GLU A 241 22.33 22.85 -31.97
C GLU A 241 23.26 22.41 -33.12
N PRO A 242 24.12 23.28 -33.69
CA PRO A 242 25.04 22.85 -34.76
C PRO A 242 26.00 21.75 -34.32
N ALA A 243 26.48 21.79 -33.07
CA ALA A 243 27.37 20.77 -32.51
C ALA A 243 26.61 19.48 -32.22
N LEU A 244 25.36 19.56 -31.75
CA LEU A 244 24.49 18.40 -31.54
C LEU A 244 24.22 17.64 -32.84
N ARG A 245 23.94 18.36 -33.93
CA ARG A 245 23.73 17.75 -35.26
C ARG A 245 25.01 17.08 -35.80
N GLN A 246 26.16 17.73 -35.64
CA GLN A 246 27.46 17.15 -36.02
C GLN A 246 27.78 15.89 -35.21
N LEU A 247 27.58 15.94 -33.89
CA LEU A 247 27.76 14.80 -33.00
C LEU A 247 26.85 13.64 -33.41
N THR A 248 25.57 13.92 -33.64
CA THR A 248 24.59 12.90 -34.05
C THR A 248 24.99 12.21 -35.35
N ALA A 249 25.37 12.98 -36.38
CA ALA A 249 25.83 12.43 -37.65
C ALA A 249 27.12 11.60 -37.49
N TRP A 250 28.05 12.07 -36.66
CA TRP A 250 29.28 11.34 -36.35
C TRP A 250 29.00 10.02 -35.62
N ILE A 251 28.11 10.02 -34.61
CA ILE A 251 27.66 8.81 -33.90
C ILE A 251 27.10 7.82 -34.91
N CYS A 252 26.09 8.22 -35.69
CA CYS A 252 25.41 7.34 -36.64
C CYS A 252 26.38 6.73 -37.66
N ARG A 253 27.27 7.54 -38.24
CA ARG A 253 28.28 7.06 -39.18
C ARG A 253 29.26 6.09 -38.52
N THR A 254 29.75 6.43 -37.33
CA THR A 254 30.72 5.58 -36.61
C THR A 254 30.13 4.23 -36.26
N SER A 255 28.88 4.21 -35.77
CA SER A 255 28.16 2.97 -35.49
C SER A 255 27.91 2.15 -36.75
N CYS A 256 27.45 2.77 -37.85
CA CYS A 256 27.25 2.07 -39.13
C CYS A 256 28.56 1.51 -39.70
N ARG A 257 29.68 2.24 -39.57
CA ARG A 257 31.00 1.74 -39.99
C ARG A 257 31.42 0.51 -39.20
N ARG A 258 31.26 0.54 -37.88
CA ARG A 258 31.59 -0.61 -37.01
C ARG A 258 30.75 -1.83 -37.33
N ALA A 259 29.48 -1.60 -37.67
CA ALA A 259 28.55 -2.64 -38.11
C ALA A 259 28.77 -3.09 -39.57
N GLY A 260 29.73 -2.53 -40.31
CA GLY A 260 29.93 -2.86 -41.73
C GLY A 260 28.82 -2.37 -42.67
N LEU A 261 27.95 -1.46 -42.21
CA LEU A 261 26.80 -0.94 -42.95
C LEU A 261 27.05 0.40 -43.65
N GLU A 262 28.16 1.09 -43.40
CA GLU A 262 28.43 2.45 -43.92
C GLU A 262 28.27 2.56 -45.44
N ASP A 263 28.73 1.54 -46.18
CA ASP A 263 28.70 1.51 -47.66
C ASP A 263 27.45 0.84 -48.25
N ALA A 264 26.51 0.39 -47.41
CA ALA A 264 25.28 -0.23 -47.90
C ALA A 264 24.44 0.81 -48.68
N ASP A 265 23.92 0.41 -49.84
CA ASP A 265 23.19 1.26 -50.77
C ASP A 265 21.93 1.91 -50.17
N TRP A 266 21.36 1.28 -49.14
CA TRP A 266 20.22 1.76 -48.36
C TRP A 266 20.59 2.56 -47.10
N VAL A 267 21.86 2.58 -46.68
CA VAL A 267 22.35 3.31 -45.48
C VAL A 267 23.15 4.56 -45.85
N ALA A 268 24.03 4.47 -46.85
CA ALA A 268 24.87 5.58 -47.28
C ALA A 268 24.08 6.86 -47.62
N PRO A 269 22.91 6.80 -48.32
CA PRO A 269 22.09 7.99 -48.57
C PRO A 269 21.56 8.65 -47.28
N THR A 270 21.24 7.84 -46.27
CA THR A 270 20.74 8.28 -44.96
C THR A 270 21.82 8.99 -44.16
N LEU A 271 23.03 8.42 -44.10
CA LEU A 271 24.17 9.07 -43.44
C LEU A 271 24.49 10.41 -44.11
N ALA A 272 24.41 10.48 -45.44
CA ALA A 272 24.63 11.73 -46.17
C ALA A 272 23.49 12.75 -45.93
N ALA A 273 22.25 12.30 -45.71
CA ALA A 273 21.13 13.17 -45.35
C ALA A 273 21.31 13.77 -43.95
N LEU A 274 21.74 12.96 -42.98
CA LEU A 274 22.05 13.37 -41.62
C LEU A 274 23.12 14.48 -41.57
N GLU A 275 24.21 14.32 -42.32
CA GLU A 275 25.27 15.34 -42.41
C GLU A 275 24.78 16.69 -42.95
N ARG A 276 23.76 16.67 -43.82
CA ARG A 276 23.16 17.87 -44.40
C ARG A 276 21.98 18.41 -43.58
N GLY A 277 21.60 17.74 -42.49
CA GLY A 277 20.40 18.05 -41.72
C GLY A 277 19.10 17.90 -42.54
N ALA A 278 19.09 17.00 -43.53
CA ALA A 278 17.92 16.70 -44.34
C ALA A 278 17.08 15.57 -43.70
N PRO A 279 15.77 15.49 -43.99
CA PRO A 279 14.93 14.36 -43.56
C PRO A 279 15.50 13.00 -44.01
N LEU A 280 15.28 11.97 -43.20
CA LEU A 280 15.76 10.62 -43.49
C LEU A 280 15.06 10.08 -44.76
N PRO A 281 15.82 9.58 -45.76
CA PRO A 281 15.24 8.97 -46.95
C PRO A 281 14.76 7.54 -46.66
N PRO A 282 13.93 6.95 -47.54
CA PRO A 282 13.61 5.53 -47.47
C PRO A 282 14.88 4.65 -47.47
N PRO A 283 14.94 3.58 -46.64
CA PRO A 283 13.87 3.02 -45.82
C PRO A 283 13.73 3.65 -44.42
N PHE A 284 14.54 4.65 -44.07
CA PHE A 284 14.60 5.24 -42.72
C PHE A 284 13.55 6.31 -42.47
N ASP A 285 12.73 6.63 -43.46
CA ASP A 285 11.49 7.41 -43.29
C ASP A 285 10.40 6.63 -42.53
N ASN A 286 10.61 5.34 -42.28
CA ASN A 286 9.73 4.48 -41.51
C ASN A 286 10.52 3.40 -40.75
N SER A 287 10.37 3.37 -39.43
CA SER A 287 11.03 2.38 -38.56
C SER A 287 10.82 0.92 -39.00
N ALA A 288 9.59 0.51 -39.31
CA ALA A 288 9.31 -0.87 -39.75
C ALA A 288 10.04 -1.20 -41.06
N SER A 289 10.04 -0.29 -42.02
CA SER A 289 10.75 -0.46 -43.29
C SER A 289 12.26 -0.61 -43.11
N ALA A 290 12.85 0.12 -42.17
CA ALA A 290 14.27 0.03 -41.85
C ALA A 290 14.61 -1.34 -41.22
N TRP A 291 13.78 -1.84 -40.29
CA TRP A 291 13.96 -3.16 -39.68
C TRP A 291 13.75 -4.31 -40.66
N ASP A 292 12.77 -4.20 -41.57
CA ASP A 292 12.56 -5.18 -42.64
C ASP A 292 13.80 -5.28 -43.56
N ARG A 293 14.45 -4.13 -43.81
CA ARG A 293 15.67 -4.08 -44.62
C ARG A 293 16.87 -4.70 -43.92
N LEU A 294 17.04 -4.45 -42.63
CA LEU A 294 18.09 -5.10 -41.85
C LEU A 294 17.87 -6.63 -41.78
N SER A 295 16.62 -7.06 -41.58
CA SER A 295 16.26 -8.49 -41.58
C SER A 295 16.59 -9.16 -42.92
N ALA A 296 16.26 -8.49 -44.03
CA ALA A 296 16.62 -8.96 -45.37
C ALA A 296 18.14 -8.98 -45.61
N HIS A 297 18.88 -8.03 -45.02
CA HIS A 297 20.34 -7.98 -45.10
C HIS A 297 20.98 -9.18 -44.39
N TRP A 298 20.54 -9.52 -43.17
CA TRP A 298 21.00 -10.72 -42.46
C TRP A 298 20.67 -12.01 -43.21
N ALA A 299 19.44 -12.12 -43.74
CA ALA A 299 19.02 -13.29 -44.52
C ALA A 299 19.81 -13.49 -45.83
N ALA A 300 20.45 -12.43 -46.36
CA ALA A 300 21.31 -12.52 -47.53
C ALA A 300 22.77 -12.91 -47.19
N GLY A 301 23.16 -12.84 -45.91
CA GLY A 301 24.52 -13.08 -45.42
C GLY A 301 24.77 -14.48 -44.85
N ASP A 302 23.73 -15.20 -44.40
CA ASP A 302 23.83 -16.51 -43.75
C ASP A 302 23.05 -17.62 -44.52
N ASP A 303 23.69 -18.77 -44.77
CA ASP A 303 23.07 -19.99 -45.34
C ASP A 303 22.33 -20.83 -44.27
N GLU A 304 22.50 -20.53 -42.98
CA GLU A 304 21.74 -21.12 -41.86
C GLU A 304 20.94 -20.02 -41.17
N ALA A 305 19.63 -19.99 -41.43
CA ALA A 305 18.69 -19.04 -40.83
C ALA A 305 18.72 -19.14 -39.29
N SER A 306 19.36 -18.16 -38.64
CA SER A 306 19.20 -17.94 -37.21
C SER A 306 17.86 -17.24 -36.96
N GLU A 307 17.04 -17.81 -36.08
CA GLU A 307 15.77 -17.22 -35.66
C GLU A 307 16.04 -15.86 -35.00
N VAL A 308 15.58 -14.76 -35.61
CA VAL A 308 15.68 -13.42 -35.05
C VAL A 308 14.60 -13.27 -33.97
N THR A 309 14.98 -13.45 -32.70
CA THR A 309 14.10 -13.19 -31.55
C THR A 309 14.21 -11.74 -31.12
N TYR A 310 13.10 -11.00 -31.23
CA TYR A 310 12.94 -9.70 -30.58
C TYR A 310 12.55 -9.94 -29.12
N GLU A 311 13.49 -9.77 -28.20
CA GLU A 311 13.22 -9.82 -26.75
C GLU A 311 13.13 -8.40 -26.20
N VAL A 312 11.96 -8.05 -25.67
CA VAL A 312 11.79 -6.84 -24.84
C VAL A 312 11.83 -7.30 -23.40
N SER A 313 12.98 -7.18 -22.75
CA SER A 313 13.14 -7.45 -21.33
C SER A 313 12.97 -6.16 -20.52
N TYR A 314 12.17 -6.24 -19.46
CA TYR A 314 12.13 -5.22 -18.41
C TYR A 314 12.60 -5.89 -17.13
N GLU A 315 13.65 -5.36 -16.54
CA GLU A 315 14.23 -5.89 -15.33
C GLU A 315 13.73 -5.09 -14.13
N ILE A 316 13.15 -5.78 -13.15
CA ILE A 316 12.71 -5.20 -11.88
C ILE A 316 13.57 -5.83 -10.79
N GLY A 317 14.69 -5.20 -10.44
CA GLY A 317 15.63 -5.73 -9.44
C GLY A 317 17.09 -5.36 -9.71
N GLU A 318 18.03 -6.06 -9.07
CA GLU A 318 19.47 -5.95 -9.37
C GLU A 318 19.71 -6.39 -10.82
N ALA A 319 20.32 -5.49 -11.61
CA ALA A 319 20.54 -5.69 -13.03
C ALA A 319 21.40 -6.95 -13.29
N ALA A 320 20.83 -7.96 -13.94
CA ALA A 320 21.62 -8.99 -14.60
C ALA A 320 22.38 -8.33 -15.76
N GLY A 321 23.60 -8.81 -16.03
CA GLY A 321 24.44 -8.26 -17.08
C GLY A 321 23.67 -8.13 -18.40
N ARG A 322 23.67 -6.93 -18.97
CA ARG A 322 23.05 -6.62 -20.27
C ARG A 322 23.73 -7.46 -21.35
N THR A 323 22.95 -8.19 -22.15
CA THR A 323 23.48 -8.80 -23.38
C THR A 323 23.57 -7.73 -24.45
N PRO A 324 24.73 -7.49 -25.08
CA PRO A 324 24.84 -6.51 -26.15
C PRO A 324 23.94 -6.85 -27.34
N LEU A 325 23.38 -5.81 -27.97
CA LEU A 325 22.68 -5.95 -29.24
C LEU A 325 23.68 -6.23 -30.37
N ALA A 326 23.21 -6.90 -31.43
CA ALA A 326 23.95 -7.02 -32.68
C ALA A 326 24.38 -5.61 -33.16
N PRO A 327 25.65 -5.39 -33.56
CA PRO A 327 26.14 -4.08 -33.98
C PRO A 327 25.28 -3.40 -35.05
N GLU A 328 24.74 -4.17 -35.99
CA GLU A 328 23.85 -3.70 -37.06
C GLU A 328 22.51 -3.19 -36.51
N ALA A 329 21.95 -3.87 -35.51
CA ALA A 329 20.70 -3.47 -34.86
C ALA A 329 20.88 -2.20 -34.03
N ALA A 330 21.98 -2.09 -33.28
CA ALA A 330 22.31 -0.89 -32.51
C ALA A 330 22.60 0.32 -33.43
N ALA A 331 23.29 0.10 -34.55
CA ALA A 331 23.53 1.14 -35.55
C ALA A 331 22.21 1.62 -36.19
N LEU A 332 21.28 0.70 -36.48
CA LEU A 332 19.97 1.04 -37.00
C LEU A 332 19.13 1.83 -35.99
N ASP A 333 19.09 1.39 -34.73
CA ASP A 333 18.40 2.08 -33.63
C ASP A 333 18.95 3.49 -33.41
N ALA A 334 20.28 3.67 -33.49
CA ALA A 334 20.91 4.98 -33.39
C ALA A 334 20.47 5.93 -34.51
N VAL A 335 20.34 5.44 -35.75
CA VAL A 335 19.88 6.25 -36.89
C VAL A 335 18.38 6.56 -36.77
N LEU A 336 17.55 5.59 -36.42
CA LEU A 336 16.10 5.78 -36.26
C LEU A 336 15.77 6.74 -35.12
N SER A 337 16.58 6.74 -34.06
CA SER A 337 16.47 7.67 -32.93
C SER A 337 16.67 9.14 -33.30
N THR A 338 17.13 9.43 -34.53
CA THR A 338 17.29 10.80 -35.04
C THR A 338 16.01 11.40 -35.64
N ASP A 339 14.94 10.60 -35.78
CA ASP A 339 13.62 11.06 -36.28
C ASP A 339 12.86 11.85 -35.19
N THR A 340 13.45 12.97 -34.78
CA THR A 340 12.90 13.90 -33.79
C THR A 340 13.29 15.32 -34.14
N ASP A 341 12.40 16.28 -33.88
CA ASP A 341 12.64 17.70 -34.14
C ASP A 341 13.65 18.32 -33.14
N ASP A 342 13.92 17.67 -32.01
CA ASP A 342 14.84 18.16 -30.98
C ASP A 342 16.27 17.57 -31.17
N PRO A 343 17.26 18.39 -31.58
CA PRO A 343 18.64 17.93 -31.82
C PRO A 343 19.33 17.37 -30.57
N LEU A 344 18.95 17.83 -29.38
CA LEU A 344 19.51 17.31 -28.13
C LEU A 344 18.96 15.91 -27.84
N ARG A 345 17.66 15.70 -28.07
CA ARG A 345 17.04 14.38 -27.97
C ARG A 345 17.66 13.40 -28.96
N ALA A 346 17.79 13.82 -30.23
CA ALA A 346 18.41 12.99 -31.28
C ALA A 346 19.82 12.55 -30.90
N ALA A 347 20.65 13.47 -30.39
CA ALA A 347 22.03 13.17 -30.00
C ALA A 347 22.10 12.17 -28.83
N ILE A 348 21.27 12.36 -27.80
CA ILE A 348 21.23 11.48 -26.63
C ILE A 348 20.70 10.09 -27.01
N ASP A 349 19.59 10.02 -27.74
CA ASP A 349 18.99 8.74 -28.11
C ASP A 349 19.92 7.96 -29.04
N ALA A 350 20.56 8.62 -30.01
CA ALA A 350 21.57 7.99 -30.87
C ALA A 350 22.82 7.53 -30.10
N LEU A 351 23.28 8.33 -29.13
CA LEU A 351 24.42 8.01 -28.27
C LEU A 351 24.16 6.73 -27.46
N VAL A 352 23.01 6.65 -26.78
CA VAL A 352 22.66 5.49 -25.96
C VAL A 352 22.32 4.28 -26.85
N GLY A 353 21.62 4.49 -27.96
CA GLY A 353 21.32 3.44 -28.96
C GLY A 353 22.59 2.78 -29.49
N ALA A 354 23.58 3.57 -29.89
CA ALA A 354 24.89 3.06 -30.33
C ALA A 354 25.65 2.30 -29.22
N GLY A 355 25.55 2.75 -27.97
CA GLY A 355 26.17 2.07 -26.83
C GLY A 355 25.61 0.67 -26.54
N CYS A 356 24.42 0.36 -27.09
CA CYS A 356 23.76 -0.93 -26.85
C CYS A 356 24.51 -2.13 -27.46
N SER A 357 25.44 -1.93 -28.41
CA SER A 357 26.24 -3.02 -28.99
C SER A 357 27.52 -3.34 -28.22
N PHE A 358 27.77 -2.68 -27.09
CA PHE A 358 28.98 -2.87 -26.29
C PHE A 358 28.68 -3.69 -25.03
N ASP A 359 29.63 -4.57 -24.66
CA ASP A 359 29.61 -5.28 -23.37
C ASP A 359 29.59 -4.30 -22.20
N ASP A 360 30.43 -3.25 -22.30
CA ASP A 360 30.41 -2.10 -21.40
C ASP A 360 30.16 -0.81 -22.22
N PRO A 361 28.99 -0.17 -22.06
CA PRO A 361 28.70 1.11 -22.71
C PRO A 361 29.73 2.21 -22.41
N GLN A 362 30.50 2.12 -21.32
CA GLN A 362 31.55 3.10 -21.00
C GLN A 362 32.63 3.17 -22.08
N ASP A 363 32.98 2.06 -22.74
CA ASP A 363 33.97 2.05 -23.82
C ASP A 363 33.54 2.95 -24.99
N TRP A 364 32.24 2.96 -25.28
CA TRP A 364 31.64 3.82 -26.28
C TRP A 364 31.57 5.27 -25.82
N TYR A 365 31.16 5.50 -24.57
CA TYR A 365 31.07 6.84 -23.98
C TYR A 365 32.43 7.54 -23.90
N ASP A 366 33.50 6.80 -23.59
CA ASP A 366 34.87 7.28 -23.62
C ASP A 366 35.32 7.72 -25.02
N GLU A 367 34.87 7.04 -26.06
CA GLU A 367 35.15 7.42 -27.44
C GLU A 367 34.44 8.69 -27.86
N VAL A 368 33.18 8.82 -27.47
CA VAL A 368 32.39 10.04 -27.70
C VAL A 368 33.03 11.22 -26.97
N ARG A 369 33.45 11.05 -25.71
CA ARG A 369 34.19 12.07 -24.95
C ARG A 369 35.50 12.47 -25.66
N ARG A 370 36.26 11.51 -26.20
CA ARG A 370 37.45 11.80 -27.01
C ARG A 370 37.13 12.60 -28.28
N HIS A 371 36.03 12.29 -28.96
CA HIS A 371 35.59 13.06 -30.14
C HIS A 371 35.18 14.49 -29.80
N LEU A 372 34.52 14.71 -28.66
CA LEU A 372 34.08 16.04 -28.23
C LEU A 372 35.21 16.94 -27.72
N THR A 373 36.33 16.35 -27.27
CA THR A 373 37.44 17.07 -26.64
C THR A 373 38.67 17.23 -27.54
N GLY A 374 38.76 16.48 -28.65
CA GLY A 374 39.84 16.54 -29.63
C GLY A 374 39.47 17.38 -30.84
#